data_AF-A0A9D6LWP9-F1
#
_entry.id   AF-A0A9D6LWP9-F1
#
_cell.length_a   1.000
_cell.length_b   1.000
_cell.length_c   1.000
_cell.angle_alpha   90.00
_cell.angle_beta   90.00
_cell.angle_gamma   90.00
#
_symmetry.space_group_name_H-M   'P 1'
#
loop_
_entity.id
_entity.type
_entity.pdbx_description
1 polymer ?
#
loop_
_entity_poly.entity_id
_entity_poly.type
_entity_poly.pdbx_seq_one_letter_code
_entity_poly.pdbx_strand_id
1 'polypeptide(L)'
;MPLNIKNAEVEKLAAQVARMAKETKTEAIRKALLERKSRLQVAVGRPGRRAQLLDYLERSVWPKVPPDVLGRRLSRDEEDVILGYGPEGY
;
A
#
# COMPACT_ATOMS: atom_id res chain seq x y z
N MET A 1 14.77 24.60 4.07
CA MET A 1 16.03 24.89 4.77
C MET A 1 17.10 23.90 4.32
N PRO A 2 18.38 24.31 4.16
CA PRO A 2 19.46 23.39 3.84
C PRO A 2 19.69 22.41 5.00
N LEU A 3 19.88 21.14 4.67
CA LEU A 3 20.18 20.09 5.64
C LEU A 3 21.68 20.11 5.96
N ASN A 4 22.05 20.38 7.22
CA ASN A 4 23.45 20.33 7.66
C ASN A 4 23.74 18.98 8.33
N ILE A 5 24.62 18.17 7.72
CA ILE A 5 25.02 16.86 8.26
C ILE A 5 26.36 17.03 8.98
N LYS A 6 26.34 16.99 10.32
CA LYS A 6 27.53 17.14 11.17
C LYS A 6 28.21 15.79 11.47
N ASN A 7 28.26 14.90 10.49
CA ASN A 7 28.89 13.59 10.61
C ASN A 7 29.73 13.29 9.37
N ALA A 8 31.05 13.17 9.55
CA ALA A 8 32.02 12.97 8.46
C ALA A 8 31.85 11.62 7.74
N GLU A 9 31.41 10.57 8.43
CA GLU A 9 31.16 9.27 7.82
C GLU A 9 29.98 9.33 6.86
N VAL A 10 28.90 10.03 7.24
CA VAL A 10 27.72 10.23 6.41
C VAL A 10 28.06 11.07 5.17
N GLU A 11 28.91 12.09 5.32
CA GLU A 11 29.36 12.88 4.17
C GLU A 11 30.20 12.05 3.20
N LYS A 12 31.11 11.21 3.72
CA LYS A 12 31.93 10.29 2.91
C LYS A 12 31.05 9.29 2.18
N LEU A 13 30.03 8.73 2.84
CA LEU A 13 29.06 7.82 2.25
C LEU A 13 28.27 8.51 1.13
N ALA A 14 27.74 9.70 1.37
CA ALA A 14 27.03 10.48 0.36
C ALA A 14 27.91 10.77 -0.86
N ALA A 15 29.20 11.08 -0.65
CA ALA A 15 30.17 11.28 -1.72
C ALA A 15 30.47 10.00 -2.52
N GLN A 16 30.52 8.84 -1.87
CA GLN A 16 30.70 7.55 -2.53
C GLN A 16 29.48 7.20 -3.40
N VAL A 17 28.28 7.27 -2.83
CA VAL A 17 27.03 6.97 -3.55
C VAL A 17 26.83 7.92 -4.73
N ALA A 18 27.06 9.21 -4.54
CA ALA A 18 26.99 10.22 -5.60
C ALA A 18 27.94 9.92 -6.76
N ARG A 19 29.19 9.49 -6.47
CA ARG A 19 30.15 9.09 -7.51
C ARG A 19 29.70 7.84 -8.26
N MET A 20 29.18 6.83 -7.56
CA MET A 20 28.69 5.59 -8.18
C MET A 20 27.49 5.87 -9.09
N ALA A 21 26.57 6.73 -8.66
CA ALA A 21 25.36 7.09 -9.40
C ALA A 21 25.57 8.24 -10.41
N LYS A 22 26.77 8.82 -10.50
CA LYS A 22 27.12 9.98 -11.35
C LYS A 22 26.16 11.17 -11.13
N GLU A 23 25.87 11.48 -9.87
CA GLU A 23 24.97 12.56 -9.47
C GLU A 23 25.59 13.42 -8.37
N THR A 24 24.89 14.47 -7.93
CA THR A 24 25.37 15.33 -6.83
C THR A 24 25.14 14.64 -5.48
N LYS A 25 25.93 15.00 -4.45
CA LYS A 25 25.72 14.50 -3.07
C LYS A 25 24.28 14.75 -2.60
N THR A 26 23.70 15.89 -2.97
CA THR A 26 22.34 16.27 -2.62
C THR A 26 21.30 15.37 -3.30
N GLU A 27 21.44 15.07 -4.60
CA GLU A 27 20.51 14.16 -5.28
C GLU A 27 20.62 12.73 -4.77
N ALA A 28 21.83 12.25 -4.48
CA ALA A 28 22.04 10.95 -3.86
C ALA A 28 21.32 10.84 -2.50
N ILE A 29 21.45 11.86 -1.65
CA ILE A 29 20.74 11.91 -0.35
C ILE A 29 19.23 11.96 -0.56
N ARG A 30 18.74 12.79 -1.49
CA ARG A 30 17.31 12.90 -1.80
C ARG A 30 16.71 11.57 -2.24
N LYS A 31 17.35 10.87 -3.18
CA LYS A 31 16.90 9.55 -3.67
C LYS A 31 16.93 8.50 -2.55
N ALA A 32 18.03 8.41 -1.79
CA ALA A 32 18.14 7.47 -0.68
C ALA A 32 17.03 7.66 0.38
N LEU A 33 16.67 8.91 0.69
CA LEU A 33 15.56 9.23 1.60
C LEU A 33 14.20 8.85 1.01
N LEU A 34 13.97 9.11 -0.28
CA LEU A 34 12.73 8.71 -0.96
C LEU A 34 12.55 7.19 -0.96
N GLU A 35 13.60 6.45 -1.28
CA GLU A 35 13.59 4.99 -1.24
C GLU A 35 13.36 4.46 0.18
N ARG A 36 14.04 5.02 1.19
CA ARG A 36 13.83 4.63 2.59
C ARG A 36 12.40 4.93 3.03
N LYS A 37 11.84 6.09 2.66
CA LYS A 37 10.45 6.45 2.92
C LYS A 37 9.50 5.45 2.28
N SER A 38 9.71 5.11 1.01
CA SER A 38 8.88 4.13 0.29
C SER A 38 8.91 2.76 0.98
N ARG A 39 10.10 2.24 1.31
CA ARG A 39 10.24 0.97 2.04
C ARG A 39 9.54 0.98 3.39
N LEU A 40 9.64 2.09 4.14
CA LEU A 40 8.95 2.23 5.43
C LEU A 40 7.43 2.31 5.27
N GLN A 41 6.92 2.98 4.24
CA GLN A 41 5.49 3.03 3.95
C GLN A 41 4.90 1.65 3.59
N VAL A 42 5.69 0.80 2.92
CA VAL A 42 5.32 -0.58 2.63
C VAL A 42 5.37 -1.43 3.90
N ALA A 43 6.46 -1.35 4.67
CA ALA A 43 6.68 -2.16 5.87
C ALA A 43 5.68 -1.85 7.01
N VAL A 44 5.25 -0.60 7.13
CA VAL A 44 4.27 -0.17 8.15
C VAL A 44 2.83 -0.52 7.72
N GLY A 45 2.61 -1.01 6.50
CA GLY A 45 1.29 -1.38 6.00
C GLY A 45 0.25 -0.29 6.24
N ARG A 46 0.34 0.85 5.53
CA ARG A 46 -0.53 2.05 5.67
C ARG A 46 -1.44 2.01 6.92
N PRO A 47 -1.06 2.66 8.04
CA PRO A 47 -1.94 2.77 9.20
C PRO A 47 -3.28 3.29 8.72
N GLY A 48 -4.33 2.49 8.93
CA GLY A 48 -5.66 2.81 8.44
C GLY A 48 -6.03 2.26 7.07
N ARG A 49 -5.27 1.37 6.41
CA ARG A 49 -5.76 0.66 5.19
C ARG A 49 -7.05 -0.10 5.48
N ARG A 50 -7.12 -0.77 6.63
CA ARG A 50 -8.35 -1.42 7.11
C ARG A 50 -9.47 -0.42 7.38
N ALA A 51 -9.16 0.70 8.04
CA ALA A 51 -10.14 1.75 8.33
C ALA A 51 -10.66 2.44 7.05
N GLN A 52 -9.80 2.72 6.09
CA GLN A 52 -10.15 3.26 4.77
C GLN A 52 -10.97 2.27 3.94
N LEU A 53 -10.63 0.99 4.00
CA LEU A 53 -11.42 -0.05 3.36
C LEU A 53 -12.82 -0.15 3.98
N LEU A 54 -12.92 -0.13 5.30
CA LEU A 54 -14.21 -0.15 6.01
C LEU A 54 -15.05 1.10 5.68
N ASP A 55 -14.45 2.30 5.72
CA ASP A 55 -15.13 3.55 5.36
C ASP A 55 -15.62 3.53 3.90
N TYR A 56 -14.82 2.96 2.99
CA TYR A 56 -15.23 2.78 1.59
C TYR A 56 -16.40 1.80 1.47
N LEU A 57 -16.35 0.65 2.15
CA LEU A 57 -17.43 -0.34 2.13
C LEU A 57 -18.71 0.28 2.69
N GLU A 58 -18.64 0.98 3.82
CA GLU A 58 -19.76 1.66 4.48
C GLU A 58 -20.40 2.75 3.61
N ARG A 59 -19.59 3.58 2.96
CA ARG A 59 -20.12 4.74 2.20
C ARG A 59 -20.50 4.42 0.76
N SER A 60 -19.79 3.48 0.13
CA SER A 60 -19.85 3.31 -1.33
C SER A 60 -20.42 1.97 -1.78
N VAL A 61 -20.26 0.92 -0.97
CA VAL A 61 -20.64 -0.45 -1.34
C VAL A 61 -21.93 -0.87 -0.65
N TRP A 62 -21.96 -0.91 0.68
CA TRP A 62 -23.12 -1.37 1.45
C TRP A 62 -24.43 -0.61 1.19
N PRO A 63 -24.46 0.71 0.92
CA PRO A 63 -25.69 1.40 0.55
C PRO A 63 -26.30 0.96 -0.79
N LYS A 64 -25.52 0.28 -1.64
CA LYS A 64 -25.97 -0.27 -2.93
C LYS A 64 -26.38 -1.74 -2.82
N VAL A 65 -26.12 -2.38 -1.68
CA VAL A 65 -26.48 -3.78 -1.44
C VAL A 65 -27.94 -3.82 -1.00
N PRO A 66 -28.79 -4.66 -1.61
CA PRO A 66 -30.17 -4.82 -1.19
C PRO A 66 -30.27 -5.20 0.31
N PRO A 67 -31.20 -4.58 1.08
CA PRO A 67 -31.29 -4.82 2.53
C PRO A 67 -31.56 -6.27 2.92
N ASP A 68 -32.22 -7.03 2.04
CA ASP A 68 -32.58 -8.43 2.19
C ASP A 68 -31.40 -9.40 2.02
N VAL A 69 -30.30 -8.95 1.40
CA VAL A 69 -29.07 -9.74 1.26
C VAL A 69 -27.93 -9.25 2.16
N LEU A 70 -28.03 -8.05 2.73
CA LEU A 70 -27.02 -7.50 3.61
C LEU A 70 -26.95 -8.30 4.93
N GLY A 71 -25.81 -8.95 5.17
CA GLY A 71 -25.62 -9.80 6.36
C GLY A 71 -26.17 -11.22 6.22
N ARG A 72 -26.80 -11.56 5.09
CA ARG A 72 -27.19 -12.94 4.79
C ARG A 72 -25.93 -13.75 4.46
N ARG A 73 -25.82 -14.91 5.10
CA ARG A 73 -24.80 -15.90 4.75
C ARG A 73 -25.38 -16.84 3.69
N LEU A 74 -24.72 -16.93 2.54
CA LEU A 74 -25.07 -17.89 1.50
C LEU A 74 -24.75 -19.30 1.96
N SER A 75 -25.62 -20.25 1.61
CA SER A 75 -25.29 -21.67 1.69
C SER A 75 -24.27 -22.04 0.61
N ARG A 76 -23.59 -23.17 0.79
CA ARG A 76 -22.64 -23.66 -0.22
C ARG A 76 -23.31 -23.90 -1.57
N ASP A 77 -24.51 -24.47 -1.57
CA ASP A 77 -25.26 -24.74 -2.80
C ASP A 77 -25.68 -23.43 -3.51
N GLU A 78 -26.04 -22.39 -2.75
CA GLU A 78 -26.32 -21.05 -3.31
C GLU A 78 -25.07 -20.39 -3.91
N GLU A 79 -23.94 -20.53 -3.23
CA GLU A 79 -22.64 -20.03 -3.70
C GLU A 79 -22.20 -20.76 -4.98
N ASP A 80 -22.34 -22.08 -5.03
CA ASP A 80 -22.00 -22.89 -6.19
C ASP A 80 -22.88 -22.53 -7.40
N VAL A 81 -24.18 -22.27 -7.21
CA VAL A 81 -25.07 -21.79 -8.28
C VAL A 81 -24.64 -20.39 -8.79
N ILE A 82 -24.29 -19.46 -7.89
CA ILE A 82 -23.83 -18.11 -8.27
C ILE A 82 -22.50 -18.17 -9.03
N LEU A 83 -21.61 -19.08 -8.65
CA LEU A 83 -20.30 -19.29 -9.28
C LEU A 83 -20.37 -20.12 -10.57
N GLY A 84 -21.53 -20.70 -10.90
CA GLY A 84 -21.74 -21.53 -12.09
C GLY A 84 -21.38 -23.01 -11.92
N TYR A 85 -21.13 -23.48 -10.69
CA TYR A 85 -20.91 -24.87 -10.32
C TYR A 85 -22.21 -25.63 -9.96
N GLY A 86 -23.38 -25.05 -10.24
CA GLY A 86 -24.69 -25.66 -9.97
C GLY A 86 -25.00 -26.90 -10.84
N PRO A 87 -26.23 -27.46 -10.76
CA PRO A 87 -26.62 -28.65 -11.50
C PRO A 87 -26.55 -28.52 -13.03
N GLU A 88 -26.53 -27.28 -13.55
CA GLU A 88 -26.30 -26.97 -14.97
C GLU A 88 -24.84 -26.55 -15.28
N GLY A 89 -23.91 -26.73 -14.34
CA GLY A 89 -22.50 -26.38 -14.49
C GLY A 89 -21.75 -27.33 -15.43
N TYR A 90 -20.79 -26.77 -16.17
CA TYR A 90 -19.82 -27.47 -17.03
C TYR A 90 -18.60 -27.96 -16.22
#